data_AF-A0A7J9W3K7-F1
#
_entry.id   AF-A0A7J9W3K7-F1
#
_cell.length_a   1.000
_cell.length_b   1.000
_cell.length_c   1.000
_cell.angle_alpha   90.00
_cell.angle_beta   90.00
_cell.angle_gamma   90.00
#
_symmetry.space_group_name_H-M   'P 1'
#
loop_
_entity.id
_entity.type
_entity.pdbx_description
1 polymer ?
#
loop_
_entity_poly.entity_id
_entity_poly.type
_entity_poly.pdbx_seq_one_letter_code
_entity_poly.pdbx_strand_id
1 'polypeptide(L)'
;MAYFRSSARYRSGDREHGYWNDDCDSRRLTSNDLVLCALGHAREHQADTAREVLDAAVVYERQCGASWAAIGEALDVTRQSAHERFGPTVTAWDTAIDEPLDLSEGAADPDATAARLDQWCAQHAPVSTRALAADAGLAETMVSAGLPSHTPASEAASVLRQARHLTERGATPGQREQYAARKQAVLRDADQTDQARSGDPFAADIAHRARIARAHHDGHPSGAWSTGEQLAVALVLRDARHLEAMGYTPQQAAQRVLDGMVNPPADLTAWLDGIRAALESRT
;
A
#
# COMPACT_ATOMS: atom_id res chain seq x y z
N MET A 1 -30.96 0.79 -6.57
CA MET A 1 -30.26 2.07 -6.79
C MET A 1 -30.26 2.81 -5.45
N ALA A 2 -29.30 2.46 -4.57
CA ALA A 2 -29.24 2.90 -3.18
C ALA A 2 -28.08 3.89 -3.02
N TYR A 3 -28.40 5.08 -2.52
CA TYR A 3 -27.46 6.16 -2.24
C TYR A 3 -26.49 5.74 -1.13
N PHE A 4 -25.19 5.82 -1.42
CA PHE A 4 -24.11 5.64 -0.44
C PHE A 4 -23.99 6.92 0.40
N ARG A 5 -24.61 6.96 1.58
CA ARG A 5 -24.36 8.00 2.59
C ARG A 5 -23.22 7.54 3.48
N SER A 6 -22.06 8.18 3.32
CA SER A 6 -20.95 8.11 4.28
C SER A 6 -21.48 8.41 5.68
N SER A 7 -21.34 7.43 6.57
CA SER A 7 -21.84 7.48 7.95
C SER A 7 -20.69 7.76 8.93
N ALA A 8 -19.76 8.62 8.55
CA ALA A 8 -18.96 9.35 9.53
C ALA A 8 -19.84 10.50 10.05
N ARG A 9 -20.61 10.24 11.10
CA ARG A 9 -21.23 11.33 11.88
C ARG A 9 -20.10 12.12 12.53
N TYR A 10 -19.61 13.14 11.83
CA TYR A 10 -19.08 14.32 12.47
C TYR A 10 -20.24 14.87 13.31
N ARG A 11 -20.21 14.60 14.62
CA ARG A 11 -21.12 15.20 15.60
C ARG A 11 -20.78 16.69 15.63
N SER A 12 -21.40 17.44 14.72
CA SER A 12 -21.59 18.88 14.88
C SER A 12 -22.57 19.04 16.05
N GLY A 13 -22.03 19.00 17.26
CA GLY A 13 -22.71 19.54 18.42
C GLY A 13 -22.82 21.05 18.23
N ASP A 14 -24.04 21.56 18.37
CA ASP A 14 -24.38 22.96 18.56
C ASP A 14 -24.09 23.94 17.40
N ARG A 15 -24.54 23.58 16.20
CA ARG A 15 -25.28 24.56 15.39
C ARG A 15 -26.71 24.07 15.26
N GLU A 16 -27.51 24.48 16.23
CA GLU A 16 -28.97 24.50 16.13
C GLU A 16 -29.36 24.95 14.72
N HIS A 17 -29.93 24.03 13.96
CA HIS A 17 -30.65 24.28 12.72
C HIS A 17 -31.96 25.04 13.06
N GLY A 18 -31.81 26.26 13.57
CA GLY A 18 -32.87 27.22 13.83
C GLY A 18 -33.03 28.24 12.70
N TYR A 19 -32.71 27.86 11.45
CA TYR A 19 -32.87 28.71 10.26
C TYR A 19 -33.65 27.99 9.16
N TRP A 20 -34.78 27.40 9.53
CA TRP A 20 -35.91 27.20 8.63
C TRP A 20 -37.19 27.69 9.31
N ASN A 21 -37.18 28.94 9.82
CA ASN A 21 -38.43 29.64 9.97
C ASN A 21 -38.93 29.94 8.55
N ASP A 22 -39.86 29.12 8.05
CA ASP A 22 -41.22 29.46 7.61
C ASP A 22 -41.52 30.82 6.93
N ASP A 23 -40.52 31.59 6.54
CA ASP A 23 -40.62 32.88 5.83
C ASP A 23 -40.24 32.73 4.34
N CYS A 24 -40.31 31.51 3.80
CA CYS A 24 -40.68 31.36 2.38
C CYS A 24 -42.18 31.67 2.24
N ASP A 25 -42.51 32.94 2.52
CA ASP A 25 -43.81 33.56 2.30
C ASP A 25 -44.28 33.16 0.90
N SER A 26 -45.44 32.50 0.85
CA SER A 26 -46.16 31.90 -0.29
C SER A 26 -46.48 32.82 -1.49
N ARG A 27 -45.72 33.90 -1.66
CA ARG A 27 -45.67 34.70 -2.89
C ARG A 27 -45.07 33.85 -3.99
N ARG A 28 -45.76 33.82 -5.13
CA ARG A 28 -45.33 33.11 -6.34
C ARG A 28 -43.92 33.52 -6.73
N LEU A 29 -42.92 32.75 -6.29
CA LEU A 29 -41.56 32.84 -6.79
C LEU A 29 -41.65 32.72 -8.31
N THR A 30 -41.13 33.73 -9.00
CA THR A 30 -41.06 33.69 -10.45
C THR A 30 -40.11 32.57 -10.86
N SER A 31 -40.22 32.11 -12.11
CA SER A 31 -39.25 31.14 -12.65
C SER A 31 -37.80 31.62 -12.53
N ASN A 32 -37.58 32.93 -12.40
CA ASN A 32 -36.26 33.53 -12.21
C ASN A 32 -35.76 33.38 -10.76
N ASP A 33 -36.64 33.45 -9.76
CA ASP A 33 -36.28 33.30 -8.35
C ASP A 33 -35.86 31.85 -8.04
N LEU A 34 -36.50 30.85 -8.67
CA LEU A 34 -36.10 29.45 -8.55
C LEU A 34 -34.71 29.18 -9.15
N VAL A 35 -34.37 29.82 -10.28
CA VAL A 35 -33.04 29.71 -10.88
C VAL A 35 -31.98 30.36 -10.00
N LEU A 36 -32.27 31.52 -9.41
CA LEU A 36 -31.35 32.20 -8.48
C LEU A 36 -31.13 31.38 -7.20
N CYS A 37 -32.17 30.76 -6.63
CA CYS A 37 -32.01 29.84 -5.49
C CYS A 37 -31.19 28.60 -5.87
N ALA A 38 -31.47 27.97 -7.02
CA ALA A 38 -30.72 26.79 -7.48
C ALA A 38 -29.23 27.14 -7.75
N LEU A 39 -28.96 28.31 -8.34
CA LEU A 39 -27.59 28.80 -8.54
C LEU A 39 -26.91 29.15 -7.20
N GLY A 40 -27.66 29.67 -6.22
CA GLY A 40 -27.18 29.89 -4.86
C GLY A 40 -26.73 28.58 -4.21
N HIS A 41 -27.58 27.56 -4.21
CA HIS A 41 -27.26 26.24 -3.67
C HIS A 41 -26.13 25.53 -4.42
N ALA A 42 -26.08 25.65 -5.75
CA ALA A 42 -24.98 25.07 -6.53
C ALA A 42 -23.63 25.72 -6.18
N ARG A 43 -23.60 27.04 -5.97
CA ARG A 43 -22.38 27.76 -5.55
C ARG A 43 -21.97 27.42 -4.13
N GLU A 44 -22.93 27.33 -3.21
CA GLU A 44 -22.68 26.92 -1.83
C GLU A 44 -22.12 25.51 -1.77
N HIS A 45 -22.74 24.57 -2.50
CA HIS A 45 -22.25 23.20 -2.62
C HIS A 45 -20.83 23.14 -3.21
N GLN A 46 -20.53 23.95 -4.23
CA GLN A 46 -19.19 24.03 -4.80
C GLN A 46 -18.17 24.57 -3.79
N ALA A 47 -18.54 25.56 -2.98
CA ALA A 47 -17.67 26.11 -1.94
C ALA A 47 -17.40 25.11 -0.82
N ASP A 48 -18.40 24.32 -0.43
CA ASP A 48 -18.26 23.27 0.57
C ASP A 48 -17.38 22.13 0.06
N THR A 49 -17.62 21.63 -1.15
CA THR A 49 -16.76 20.60 -1.76
C THR A 49 -15.32 21.10 -1.92
N ALA A 50 -15.12 22.36 -2.34
CA ALA A 50 -13.79 22.93 -2.45
C ALA A 50 -13.08 23.02 -1.09
N ARG A 51 -13.82 23.34 -0.02
CA ARG A 51 -13.28 23.36 1.35
C ARG A 51 -12.93 21.95 1.83
N GLU A 52 -13.79 20.96 1.60
CA GLU A 52 -13.53 19.56 1.97
C GLU A 52 -12.28 19.02 1.25
N VAL A 53 -12.13 19.31 -0.05
CA VAL A 53 -10.95 18.92 -0.83
C VAL A 53 -9.69 19.62 -0.30
N LEU A 54 -9.78 20.91 0.04
CA LEU A 54 -8.65 21.64 0.63
C LEU A 54 -8.25 21.09 1.99
N ASP A 55 -9.22 20.79 2.85
CA ASP A 55 -8.99 20.19 4.16
C ASP A 55 -8.31 18.82 4.03
N ALA A 56 -8.76 17.98 3.09
CA ALA A 56 -8.14 16.69 2.79
C ALA A 56 -6.71 16.83 2.23
N ALA A 57 -6.47 17.80 1.36
CA ALA A 57 -5.13 18.08 0.82
C ALA A 57 -4.16 18.54 1.93
N VAL A 58 -4.60 19.40 2.85
CA VAL A 58 -3.77 19.84 3.99
C VAL A 58 -3.46 18.67 4.92
N VAL A 59 -4.44 17.80 5.19
CA VAL A 59 -4.21 16.57 5.96
C VAL A 59 -3.16 15.69 5.27
N TYR A 60 -3.29 15.45 3.97
CA TYR A 60 -2.33 14.66 3.20
C TYR A 60 -0.91 15.22 3.30
N GLU A 61 -0.71 16.50 3.03
CA GLU A 61 0.60 17.16 3.10
C GLU A 61 1.21 17.06 4.51
N ARG A 62 0.38 17.21 5.55
CA ARG A 62 0.82 17.02 6.94
C ARG A 62 1.29 15.59 7.22
N GLN A 63 0.61 14.58 6.69
CA GLN A 63 1.02 13.17 6.79
C GLN A 63 2.33 12.90 6.01
N CYS A 64 2.56 13.62 4.92
CA CYS A 64 3.84 13.60 4.18
C CYS A 64 4.97 14.38 4.88
N GLY A 65 4.71 15.00 6.03
CA GLY A 65 5.72 15.71 6.82
C GLY A 65 5.88 17.19 6.49
N ALA A 66 5.01 17.75 5.64
CA ALA A 66 5.04 19.19 5.35
C ALA A 66 4.86 20.01 6.62
N SER A 67 5.66 21.06 6.78
CA SER A 67 5.53 21.97 7.91
C SER A 67 4.38 22.96 7.70
N TRP A 68 3.82 23.51 8.79
CA TRP A 68 2.83 24.59 8.70
C TRP A 68 3.33 25.84 7.96
N ALA A 69 4.66 26.06 7.92
CA ALA A 69 5.24 27.15 7.15
C ALA A 69 5.12 26.90 5.63
N ALA A 70 5.44 25.68 5.19
CA ALA A 70 5.33 25.29 3.77
C ALA A 70 3.87 25.31 3.30
N ILE A 71 2.94 24.83 4.13
CA ILE A 71 1.50 24.87 3.84
C ILE A 71 1.00 26.33 3.78
N GLY A 72 1.45 27.18 4.70
CA GLY A 72 1.13 28.61 4.68
C GLY A 72 1.61 29.29 3.40
N GLU A 73 2.86 29.05 3.01
CA GLU A 73 3.44 29.56 1.76
C GLU A 73 2.65 29.11 0.52
N ALA A 74 2.30 27.83 0.42
CA ALA A 74 1.53 27.30 -0.72
C ALA A 74 0.11 27.89 -0.82
N LEU A 75 -0.47 28.31 0.30
CA LEU A 75 -1.81 28.91 0.38
C LEU A 75 -1.80 30.44 0.45
N ASP A 76 -0.63 31.07 0.38
CA ASP A 76 -0.42 32.51 0.57
C ASP A 76 -1.01 33.03 1.90
N VAL A 77 -0.78 32.29 2.99
CA VAL A 77 -1.17 32.67 4.35
C VAL A 77 0.01 32.50 5.32
N THR A 78 -0.07 33.15 6.48
CA THR A 78 0.97 32.95 7.50
C THR A 78 0.95 31.52 8.04
N ARG A 79 2.11 31.04 8.52
CA ARG A 79 2.22 29.76 9.27
C ARG A 79 1.17 29.66 10.38
N GLN A 80 0.96 30.73 11.14
CA GLN A 80 0.02 30.76 12.25
C GLN A 80 -1.42 30.62 11.75
N SER A 81 -1.80 31.37 10.71
CA SER A 81 -3.12 31.29 10.10
C SER A 81 -3.42 29.89 9.53
N ALA A 82 -2.43 29.24 8.92
CA ALA A 82 -2.57 27.85 8.46
C ALA A 82 -2.81 26.89 9.64
N HIS A 83 -2.02 27.02 10.71
CA HIS A 83 -2.18 26.17 11.89
C HIS A 83 -3.53 26.38 12.61
N GLU A 84 -3.96 27.63 12.81
CA GLU A 84 -5.24 27.94 13.44
C GLU A 84 -6.42 27.41 12.62
N ARG A 85 -6.34 27.55 11.29
CA ARG A 85 -7.40 27.13 10.37
C ARG A 85 -7.52 25.60 10.25
N PHE A 86 -6.40 24.90 10.09
CA PHE A 86 -6.40 23.48 9.74
C PHE A 86 -5.92 22.55 10.84
N GLY A 87 -5.31 23.08 11.91
CA GLY A 87 -4.86 22.31 13.06
C GLY A 87 -5.95 21.44 13.68
N PRO A 88 -7.16 21.97 13.94
CA PRO A 88 -8.28 21.17 14.44
C PRO A 88 -8.66 20.00 13.52
N THR A 89 -8.70 20.23 12.20
CA THR A 89 -9.03 19.19 11.20
C THR A 89 -7.99 18.08 11.18
N VAL A 90 -6.70 18.44 11.21
CA VAL A 90 -5.59 17.46 11.28
C VAL A 90 -5.64 16.67 12.58
N THR A 91 -5.88 17.32 13.72
CA THR A 91 -6.05 16.63 15.01
C THR A 91 -7.25 15.70 15.01
N ALA A 92 -8.38 16.11 14.43
CA ALA A 92 -9.57 15.28 14.32
C ALA A 92 -9.31 14.05 13.44
N TRP A 93 -8.58 14.24 12.34
CA TRP A 93 -8.13 13.15 11.47
C TRP A 93 -7.19 12.18 12.18
N ASP A 94 -6.15 12.69 12.86
CA ASP A 94 -5.22 11.85 13.64
C ASP A 94 -5.96 11.06 14.72
N THR A 95 -6.92 11.70 15.40
CA THR A 95 -7.79 11.03 16.38
C THR A 95 -8.62 9.92 15.74
N ALA A 96 -9.17 10.16 14.54
CA ALA A 96 -10.00 9.19 13.83
C ALA A 96 -9.19 8.00 13.30
N ILE A 97 -7.91 8.19 12.97
CA ILE A 97 -6.99 7.10 12.62
C ILE A 97 -6.66 6.25 13.85
N ASP A 98 -6.47 6.91 14.99
CA ASP A 98 -6.02 6.23 16.20
C ASP A 98 -7.16 5.55 16.98
N GLU A 99 -8.38 6.10 16.93
CA GLU A 99 -9.55 5.42 17.47
C GLU A 99 -9.90 4.22 16.58
N PRO A 100 -10.00 2.99 17.13
CA PRO A 100 -10.50 1.85 16.39
C PRO A 100 -12.00 2.06 16.19
N LEU A 101 -12.35 2.87 15.19
CA LEU A 101 -13.66 2.79 14.59
C LEU A 101 -13.85 1.35 14.10
N ASP A 102 -15.10 0.92 14.01
CA ASP A 102 -15.48 -0.19 13.15
C ASP A 102 -14.99 0.19 11.75
N LEU A 103 -13.74 -0.16 11.46
CA LEU A 103 -13.02 0.33 10.31
C LEU A 103 -13.88 -0.09 9.13
N SER A 104 -14.30 0.89 8.34
CA SER A 104 -14.98 0.58 7.08
C SER A 104 -14.17 -0.48 6.36
N GLU A 105 -14.81 -1.39 5.63
CA GLU A 105 -14.16 -2.47 4.88
C GLU A 105 -12.88 -2.00 4.15
N GLY A 106 -12.88 -0.74 3.68
CA GLY A 106 -11.73 -0.03 3.11
C GLY A 106 -10.45 0.01 3.93
N ALA A 107 -10.54 0.18 5.25
CA ALA A 107 -9.39 0.28 6.13
C ALA A 107 -8.98 -1.07 6.74
N ALA A 108 -9.86 -2.08 6.70
CA ALA A 108 -9.54 -3.44 7.10
C ALA A 108 -8.71 -4.17 6.04
N ASP A 109 -9.03 -3.94 4.76
CA ASP A 109 -8.28 -4.48 3.61
C ASP A 109 -8.09 -3.37 2.55
N PRO A 110 -7.05 -2.54 2.69
CA PRO A 110 -6.80 -1.42 1.79
C PRO A 110 -6.46 -1.89 0.37
N ASP A 111 -5.78 -3.02 0.21
CA ASP A 111 -5.37 -3.54 -1.09
C ASP A 111 -6.59 -4.07 -1.88
N ALA A 112 -7.44 -4.88 -1.24
CA ALA A 112 -8.69 -5.32 -1.88
C ALA A 112 -9.61 -4.14 -2.19
N THR A 113 -9.59 -3.10 -1.36
CA THR A 113 -10.39 -1.90 -1.60
C THR A 113 -9.85 -1.06 -2.72
N ALA A 114 -8.53 -0.87 -2.81
CA ALA A 114 -7.90 -0.22 -3.95
C ALA A 114 -8.23 -0.96 -5.26
N ALA A 115 -8.14 -2.30 -5.28
CA ALA A 115 -8.50 -3.10 -6.45
C ALA A 115 -9.98 -2.95 -6.84
N ARG A 116 -10.90 -2.90 -5.88
CA ARG A 116 -12.33 -2.62 -6.14
C ARG A 116 -12.55 -1.22 -6.70
N LEU A 117 -11.81 -0.22 -6.21
CA LEU A 117 -11.87 1.15 -6.71
C LEU A 117 -11.30 1.25 -8.12
N ASP A 118 -10.20 0.57 -8.42
CA ASP A 118 -9.66 0.45 -9.78
C ASP A 118 -10.70 -0.09 -10.75
N GLN A 119 -11.34 -1.21 -10.38
CA GLN A 119 -12.41 -1.82 -11.16
C GLN A 119 -13.60 -0.85 -11.35
N TRP A 120 -13.99 -0.15 -10.28
CA TRP A 120 -15.08 0.82 -10.35
C TRP A 120 -14.74 1.96 -11.30
N CYS A 121 -13.52 2.52 -11.21
CA CYS A 121 -13.06 3.59 -12.08
C CYS A 121 -12.97 3.11 -13.54
N ALA A 122 -12.50 1.89 -13.82
CA ALA A 122 -12.45 1.34 -15.18
C ALA A 122 -13.85 1.29 -15.84
N GLN A 123 -14.90 1.08 -15.04
CA GLN A 123 -16.28 1.03 -15.50
C GLN A 123 -16.94 2.42 -15.61
N HIS A 124 -16.63 3.33 -14.69
CA HIS A 124 -17.42 4.56 -14.49
C HIS A 124 -16.67 5.85 -14.86
N ALA A 125 -15.35 5.81 -15.03
CA ALA A 125 -14.59 7.01 -15.36
C ALA A 125 -14.97 7.54 -16.76
N PRO A 126 -14.98 8.88 -16.96
CA PRO A 126 -15.19 9.48 -18.26
C PRO A 126 -14.25 8.90 -19.31
N VAL A 127 -14.70 8.85 -20.58
CA VAL A 127 -13.92 8.30 -21.69
C VAL A 127 -12.55 8.98 -21.81
N SER A 128 -12.48 10.29 -21.59
CA SER A 128 -11.22 11.05 -21.60
C SER A 128 -10.25 10.59 -20.53
N THR A 129 -10.73 10.39 -19.30
CA THR A 129 -9.91 9.89 -18.18
C THR A 129 -9.38 8.48 -18.46
N ARG A 130 -10.22 7.60 -19.00
CA ARG A 130 -9.81 6.23 -19.34
C ARG A 130 -8.79 6.19 -20.48
N ALA A 131 -8.93 7.05 -21.49
CA ALA A 131 -7.95 7.18 -22.57
C ALA A 131 -6.58 7.64 -22.03
N LEU A 132 -6.57 8.67 -21.17
CA LEU A 132 -5.34 9.14 -20.53
C LEU A 132 -4.68 8.06 -19.67
N ALA A 133 -5.47 7.31 -18.89
CA ALA A 133 -4.96 6.21 -18.09
C ALA A 133 -4.40 5.07 -18.97
N ALA A 134 -5.05 4.74 -20.08
CA ALA A 134 -4.57 3.74 -21.03
C ALA A 134 -3.23 4.14 -21.67
N ASP A 135 -3.10 5.40 -22.10
CA ASP A 135 -1.84 5.92 -22.66
C ASP A 135 -0.70 5.89 -21.64
N ALA A 136 -1.01 6.04 -20.34
CA ALA A 136 -0.05 5.93 -19.24
C ALA A 136 0.20 4.48 -18.76
N GLY A 137 -0.50 3.48 -19.31
CA GLY A 137 -0.41 2.09 -18.85
C GLY A 137 -1.07 1.83 -17.49
N LEU A 138 -1.99 2.69 -17.06
CA LEU A 138 -2.67 2.67 -15.75
C LEU A 138 -4.15 2.29 -15.83
N ALA A 139 -4.63 1.80 -16.98
CA ALA A 139 -6.06 1.55 -17.20
C ALA A 139 -6.71 0.64 -16.15
N GLU A 140 -5.95 -0.34 -15.64
CA GLU A 140 -6.41 -1.32 -14.65
C GLU A 140 -6.05 -0.96 -13.20
N THR A 141 -5.30 0.12 -12.98
CA THR A 141 -4.73 0.49 -11.68
C THR A 141 -4.80 2.00 -11.44
N MET A 142 -5.87 2.65 -11.89
CA MET A 142 -6.00 4.12 -11.87
C MET A 142 -5.95 4.73 -10.46
N VAL A 143 -6.31 3.95 -9.44
CA VAL A 143 -6.27 4.31 -8.03
C VAL A 143 -5.03 3.68 -7.38
N SER A 144 -4.86 2.37 -7.50
CA SER A 144 -3.79 1.67 -6.77
C SER A 144 -2.37 2.04 -7.20
N ALA A 145 -2.14 2.40 -8.47
CA ALA A 145 -0.80 2.73 -8.95
C ALA A 145 -0.19 3.98 -8.31
N GLY A 146 -1.03 4.89 -7.80
CA GLY A 146 -0.59 6.10 -7.10
C GLY A 146 -0.42 5.92 -5.60
N LEU A 147 -0.86 4.78 -5.05
CA LEU A 147 -0.80 4.53 -3.61
C LEU A 147 0.57 3.94 -3.23
N PRO A 148 1.19 4.43 -2.16
CA PRO A 148 2.36 3.77 -1.59
C PRO A 148 1.97 2.36 -1.19
N SER A 149 2.71 1.35 -1.68
CA SER A 149 2.52 -0.01 -1.19
C SER A 149 2.86 -0.05 0.30
N HIS A 150 2.01 -0.71 1.09
CA HIS A 150 2.33 -0.95 2.49
C HIS A 150 3.59 -1.80 2.59
N THR A 151 4.64 -1.20 3.14
CA THR A 151 5.87 -1.92 3.48
C THR A 151 5.75 -2.48 4.90
N PRO A 152 6.46 -3.57 5.23
CA PRO A 152 6.53 -4.05 6.61
C PRO A 152 6.94 -2.97 7.62
N ALA A 153 7.80 -2.03 7.19
CA ALA A 153 8.19 -0.88 8.01
C ALA A 153 7.02 0.08 8.27
N SER A 154 6.22 0.40 7.24
CA SER A 154 5.03 1.24 7.39
C SER A 154 3.96 0.58 8.26
N GLU A 155 3.84 -0.74 8.18
CA GLU A 155 2.90 -1.52 8.98
C GLU A 155 3.34 -1.60 10.44
N ALA A 156 4.62 -1.87 10.70
CA ALA A 156 5.20 -1.81 12.04
C ALA A 156 5.04 -0.41 12.66
N ALA A 157 5.25 0.66 11.88
CA ALA A 157 5.02 2.03 12.34
C ALA A 157 3.54 2.27 12.71
N SER A 158 2.59 1.72 11.96
CA SER A 158 1.16 1.77 12.30
C SER A 158 0.86 1.05 13.61
N VAL A 159 1.40 -0.15 13.82
CA VAL A 159 1.25 -0.90 15.09
C VAL A 159 1.82 -0.11 16.27
N LEU A 160 2.98 0.52 16.11
CA LEU A 160 3.59 1.33 17.18
C LEU A 160 2.76 2.58 17.52
N ARG A 161 2.17 3.26 16.52
CA ARG A 161 1.24 4.37 16.76
C ARG A 161 0.02 3.91 17.55
N GLN A 162 -0.58 2.78 17.16
CA GLN A 162 -1.71 2.20 17.87
C GLN A 162 -1.35 1.84 19.33
N ALA A 163 -0.16 1.29 19.56
CA ALA A 163 0.31 0.96 20.90
C ALA A 163 0.41 2.20 21.81
N ARG A 164 0.94 3.30 21.27
CA ARG A 164 1.04 4.58 21.97
C ARG A 164 -0.35 5.12 22.32
N HIS A 165 -1.26 5.14 21.35
CA HIS A 165 -2.63 5.61 21.56
C HIS A 165 -3.36 4.80 22.66
N LEU A 166 -3.26 3.48 22.60
CA LEU A 166 -3.84 2.57 23.60
C LEU A 166 -3.26 2.80 25.00
N THR A 167 -2.00 3.19 25.09
CA THR A 167 -1.33 3.52 26.35
C THR A 167 -1.84 4.84 26.92
N GLU A 168 -1.95 5.88 26.09
CA GLU A 168 -2.38 7.22 26.50
C GLU A 168 -3.84 7.26 26.98
N ARG A 169 -4.73 6.42 26.42
CA ARG A 169 -6.16 6.41 26.76
C ARG A 169 -6.60 5.33 27.76
N GLY A 170 -5.70 4.43 28.17
CA GLY A 170 -6.02 3.33 29.06
C GLY A 170 -6.91 2.26 28.40
N ALA A 171 -6.31 1.51 27.46
CA ALA A 171 -7.01 0.49 26.68
C ALA A 171 -7.77 -0.57 27.50
N THR A 172 -8.94 -0.96 27.00
CA THR A 172 -9.71 -2.08 27.54
C THR A 172 -9.00 -3.43 27.28
N PRO A 173 -9.34 -4.50 28.01
CA PRO A 173 -8.81 -5.84 27.73
C PRO A 173 -9.01 -6.30 26.27
N GLY A 174 -10.20 -6.09 25.70
CA GLY A 174 -10.48 -6.48 24.31
C GLY A 174 -9.66 -5.71 23.28
N GLN A 175 -9.41 -4.42 23.51
CA GLN A 175 -8.52 -3.62 22.64
C GLN A 175 -7.07 -4.11 22.71
N ARG A 176 -6.60 -4.50 23.91
CA ARG A 176 -5.25 -5.07 24.08
C ARG A 176 -5.09 -6.41 23.38
N GLU A 177 -6.12 -7.25 23.40
CA GLU A 177 -6.14 -8.52 22.68
C GLU A 177 -6.14 -8.33 21.16
N GLN A 178 -6.98 -7.44 20.62
CA GLN A 178 -6.98 -7.08 19.20
C GLN A 178 -5.63 -6.52 18.75
N TYR A 179 -5.04 -5.63 19.54
CA TYR A 179 -3.70 -5.11 19.28
C TYR A 179 -2.63 -6.22 19.31
N ALA A 180 -2.68 -7.14 20.28
CA ALA A 180 -1.75 -8.26 20.36
C ALA A 180 -1.85 -9.18 19.13
N ALA A 181 -3.08 -9.50 18.70
CA ALA A 181 -3.33 -10.29 17.50
C ALA A 181 -2.77 -9.61 16.25
N ARG A 182 -3.04 -8.31 16.06
CA ARG A 182 -2.50 -7.53 14.94
C ARG A 182 -0.98 -7.47 14.98
N LYS A 183 -0.38 -7.16 16.15
CA LYS A 183 1.08 -7.14 16.33
C LYS A 183 1.71 -8.48 15.94
N GLN A 184 1.09 -9.60 16.33
CA GLN A 184 1.59 -10.93 15.99
C GLN A 184 1.49 -11.21 14.49
N ALA A 185 0.42 -10.78 13.82
CA ALA A 185 0.28 -10.88 12.37
C ALA A 185 1.39 -10.13 11.62
N VAL A 186 1.65 -8.86 11.99
CA VAL A 186 2.72 -8.06 11.37
C VAL A 186 4.10 -8.67 11.59
N LEU A 187 4.38 -9.22 12.78
CA LEU A 187 5.64 -9.88 13.05
C LEU A 187 5.81 -11.17 12.22
N ARG A 188 4.73 -11.93 12.03
CA ARG A 188 4.74 -13.13 11.17
C ARG A 188 4.98 -12.76 9.72
N ASP A 189 4.31 -11.73 9.21
CA ASP A 189 4.49 -11.30 7.82
C ASP A 189 5.87 -10.65 7.60
N ALA A 190 6.41 -9.96 8.61
CA ALA A 190 7.78 -9.47 8.59
C ALA A 190 8.80 -10.62 8.60
N ASP A 191 8.59 -11.67 9.39
CA ASP A 191 9.44 -12.88 9.40
C ASP A 191 9.34 -13.64 8.07
N GLN A 192 8.15 -13.77 7.48
CA GLN A 192 7.97 -14.36 6.15
C GLN A 192 8.61 -13.52 5.04
N THR A 193 8.47 -12.18 5.12
CA THR A 193 9.09 -11.25 4.17
C THR A 193 10.59 -11.24 4.34
N ASP A 194 11.11 -11.33 5.57
CA ASP A 194 12.53 -11.45 5.84
C ASP A 194 13.05 -12.81 5.40
N GLN A 195 12.33 -13.92 5.58
CA GLN A 195 12.68 -15.21 4.98
C GLN A 195 12.69 -15.16 3.45
N ALA A 196 11.78 -14.38 2.84
CA ALA A 196 11.75 -14.14 1.40
C ALA A 196 12.85 -13.15 0.91
N ARG A 197 13.25 -12.15 1.72
CA ARG A 197 14.22 -11.09 1.39
C ARG A 197 15.66 -11.40 1.81
N SER A 198 15.82 -12.07 2.94
CA SER A 198 16.98 -12.91 3.28
C SER A 198 17.07 -14.13 2.35
N GLY A 199 16.30 -14.12 1.24
CA GLY A 199 16.67 -14.57 -0.09
C GLY A 199 18.09 -15.10 -0.07
N ASP A 200 18.16 -16.40 0.16
CA ASP A 200 19.35 -17.11 0.57
C ASP A 200 20.56 -16.50 -0.17
N PRO A 201 21.49 -15.81 0.51
CA PRO A 201 22.57 -15.12 -0.17
C PRO A 201 23.37 -16.08 -1.06
N PHE A 202 23.36 -17.37 -0.71
CA PHE A 202 23.81 -18.44 -1.57
C PHE A 202 22.92 -18.62 -2.81
N ALA A 203 21.59 -18.75 -2.70
CA ALA A 203 20.68 -18.76 -3.84
C ALA A 203 20.83 -17.56 -4.79
N ALA A 204 21.00 -16.35 -4.25
CA ALA A 204 21.22 -15.14 -5.04
C ALA A 204 22.57 -15.19 -5.80
N ASP A 205 23.63 -15.67 -5.15
CA ASP A 205 24.94 -15.90 -5.77
C ASP A 205 24.87 -17.00 -6.86
N ILE A 206 24.21 -18.12 -6.58
CA ILE A 206 23.98 -19.19 -7.55
C ILE A 206 23.16 -18.69 -8.74
N ALA A 207 22.12 -17.90 -8.52
CA ALA A 207 21.35 -17.27 -9.60
C ALA A 207 22.22 -16.32 -10.44
N HIS A 208 23.13 -15.57 -9.81
CA HIS A 208 24.07 -14.70 -10.52
C HIS A 208 25.06 -15.50 -11.38
N ARG A 209 25.64 -16.56 -10.84
CA ARG A 209 26.57 -17.44 -11.57
C ARG A 209 25.90 -18.21 -12.68
N ALA A 210 24.66 -18.66 -12.49
CA ALA A 210 23.87 -19.29 -13.54
C ALA A 210 23.63 -18.33 -14.73
N ARG A 211 23.43 -17.03 -14.48
CA ARG A 211 23.37 -16.01 -15.54
C ARG A 211 24.71 -15.87 -16.28
N ILE A 212 25.82 -15.79 -15.54
CA ILE A 212 27.17 -15.73 -16.13
C ILE A 212 27.42 -16.97 -17.01
N ALA A 213 27.09 -18.16 -16.52
CA ALA A 213 27.26 -19.40 -17.26
C ALA A 213 26.46 -19.41 -18.57
N ARG A 214 25.20 -18.97 -18.54
CA ARG A 214 24.36 -18.83 -19.76
C ARG A 214 24.92 -17.81 -20.74
N ALA A 215 25.45 -16.69 -20.27
CA ALA A 215 25.91 -15.59 -21.12
C ALA A 215 27.32 -15.81 -21.69
N HIS A 216 28.20 -16.50 -20.97
CA HIS A 216 29.64 -16.49 -21.26
C HIS A 216 30.30 -17.86 -21.33
N HIS A 217 29.69 -18.92 -20.80
CA HIS A 217 30.32 -20.25 -20.69
C HIS A 217 29.50 -21.35 -21.40
N ASP A 218 28.77 -20.99 -22.46
CA ASP A 218 27.94 -21.91 -23.25
C ASP A 218 26.92 -22.71 -22.40
N GLY A 219 26.47 -22.13 -21.28
CA GLY A 219 25.54 -22.78 -20.35
C GLY A 219 26.19 -23.73 -19.34
N HIS A 220 27.52 -23.80 -19.28
CA HIS A 220 28.26 -24.67 -18.36
C HIS A 220 28.84 -23.90 -17.15
N PRO A 221 28.90 -24.52 -15.94
CA PRO A 221 29.61 -23.92 -14.80
C PRO A 221 31.11 -23.74 -15.07
N SER A 222 31.71 -22.69 -14.49
CA SER A 222 33.16 -22.47 -14.61
C SER A 222 33.94 -23.44 -13.73
N GLY A 223 34.98 -24.07 -14.30
CA GLY A 223 35.90 -24.93 -13.55
C GLY A 223 36.74 -24.17 -12.50
N ALA A 224 36.76 -22.83 -12.54
CA ALA A 224 37.43 -21.99 -11.53
C ALA A 224 36.60 -21.80 -10.24
N TRP A 225 35.33 -22.20 -10.23
CA TRP A 225 34.48 -22.13 -9.04
C TRP A 225 34.72 -23.33 -8.11
N SER A 226 34.28 -23.25 -6.87
CA SER A 226 34.32 -24.40 -5.96
C SER A 226 33.41 -25.53 -6.43
N THR A 227 33.70 -26.76 -6.04
CA THR A 227 32.88 -27.93 -6.42
C THR A 227 31.41 -27.77 -6.01
N GLY A 228 31.14 -27.21 -4.84
CA GLY A 228 29.76 -26.95 -4.38
C GLY A 228 29.01 -25.96 -5.28
N GLU A 229 29.67 -24.88 -5.69
CA GLU A 229 29.09 -23.89 -6.61
C GLU A 229 28.88 -24.48 -8.01
N GLN A 230 29.85 -25.25 -8.52
CA GLN A 230 29.72 -25.91 -9.83
C GLN A 230 28.52 -26.86 -9.86
N LEU A 231 28.35 -27.69 -8.82
CA LEU A 231 27.22 -28.60 -8.69
C LEU A 231 25.89 -27.85 -8.55
N ALA A 232 25.83 -26.80 -7.73
CA ALA A 232 24.61 -26.01 -7.54
C ALA A 232 24.17 -25.33 -8.85
N VAL A 233 25.10 -24.71 -9.59
CA VAL A 233 24.79 -24.08 -10.89
C VAL A 233 24.40 -25.14 -11.92
N ALA A 234 25.08 -26.28 -11.99
CA ALA A 234 24.71 -27.37 -12.90
C ALA A 234 23.30 -27.90 -12.63
N LEU A 235 22.92 -28.04 -11.35
CA LEU A 235 21.56 -28.43 -10.96
C LEU A 235 20.53 -27.38 -11.37
N VAL A 236 20.79 -26.09 -11.15
CA VAL A 236 19.90 -25.00 -11.58
C VAL A 236 19.70 -25.02 -13.09
N LEU A 237 20.78 -25.13 -13.86
CA LEU A 237 20.77 -25.13 -15.33
C LEU A 237 20.34 -26.47 -15.96
N ARG A 238 20.15 -27.52 -15.14
CA ARG A 238 19.85 -28.90 -15.58
C ARG A 238 20.92 -29.47 -16.52
N ASP A 239 22.18 -29.14 -16.26
CA ASP A 239 23.33 -29.55 -17.06
C ASP A 239 23.84 -30.94 -16.67
N ALA A 240 23.17 -31.97 -17.19
CA ALA A 240 23.50 -33.36 -16.88
C ALA A 240 24.91 -33.76 -17.37
N ARG A 241 25.39 -33.18 -18.46
CA ARG A 241 26.72 -33.51 -19.03
C ARG A 241 27.85 -33.06 -18.11
N HIS A 242 27.72 -31.86 -17.53
CA HIS A 242 28.71 -31.37 -16.59
C HIS A 242 28.71 -32.18 -15.28
N LEU A 243 27.53 -32.55 -14.78
CA LEU A 243 27.44 -33.45 -13.61
C LEU A 243 28.11 -34.80 -13.87
N GLU A 244 27.85 -35.41 -15.03
CA GLU A 244 28.47 -36.68 -15.44
C GLU A 244 29.99 -36.55 -15.59
N ALA A 245 30.49 -35.47 -16.20
CA ALA A 245 31.92 -35.20 -16.33
C ALA A 245 32.63 -35.07 -14.98
N MET A 246 31.94 -34.55 -13.97
CA MET A 246 32.44 -34.48 -12.59
C MET A 246 32.24 -35.78 -11.79
N GLY A 247 31.60 -36.80 -12.37
CA GLY A 247 31.34 -38.09 -11.72
C GLY A 247 30.19 -38.07 -10.71
N TYR A 248 29.23 -37.16 -10.86
CA TYR A 248 28.06 -37.06 -9.98
C TYR A 248 26.76 -37.39 -10.71
N THR A 249 25.87 -38.14 -10.07
CA THR A 249 24.45 -38.15 -10.44
C THR A 249 23.75 -36.88 -9.92
N PRO A 250 22.60 -36.47 -10.49
CA PRO A 250 21.85 -35.32 -9.96
C PRO A 250 21.51 -35.44 -8.47
N GLN A 251 21.19 -36.66 -8.00
CA GLN A 251 20.87 -36.90 -6.59
C GLN A 251 22.11 -36.77 -5.69
N GLN A 252 23.26 -37.29 -6.12
CA GLN A 252 24.52 -37.14 -5.38
C GLN A 252 24.98 -35.68 -5.35
N ALA A 253 24.83 -34.96 -6.45
CA ALA A 253 25.11 -33.54 -6.53
C ALA A 253 24.22 -32.73 -5.56
N ALA A 254 22.92 -33.01 -5.58
CA ALA A 254 21.94 -32.41 -4.67
C ALA A 254 22.31 -32.63 -3.20
N GLN A 255 22.61 -33.87 -2.82
CA GLN A 255 23.03 -34.20 -1.45
C GLN A 255 24.33 -33.48 -1.08
N ARG A 256 25.31 -33.45 -2.00
CA ARG A 256 26.61 -32.79 -1.75
C ARG A 256 26.47 -31.29 -1.54
N VAL A 257 25.56 -30.63 -2.27
CA VAL A 257 25.23 -29.21 -2.11
C VAL A 257 24.56 -28.98 -0.76
N LEU A 258 23.58 -29.80 -0.38
CA LEU A 258 22.92 -29.72 0.94
C LEU A 258 23.91 -29.88 2.09
N ASP A 259 24.80 -30.88 2.03
CA ASP A 259 25.80 -31.14 3.06
C ASP A 259 26.83 -29.99 3.20
N GLY A 260 26.94 -29.13 2.17
CA GLY A 260 27.82 -27.96 2.17
C GLY A 260 27.17 -26.67 2.65
N MET A 261 25.85 -26.63 2.82
CA MET A 261 25.11 -25.45 3.24
C MET A 261 25.13 -25.32 4.77
N VAL A 262 25.37 -24.09 5.26
CA VAL A 262 25.27 -23.78 6.70
C VAL A 262 23.82 -23.90 7.19
N ASN A 263 22.87 -23.46 6.35
CA ASN A 263 21.43 -23.52 6.60
C ASN A 263 20.75 -24.14 5.37
N PRO A 264 20.69 -25.48 5.26
CA PRO A 264 20.10 -26.13 4.10
C PRO A 264 18.59 -25.86 4.02
N PRO A 265 18.02 -25.67 2.80
CA PRO A 265 16.58 -25.54 2.64
C PRO A 265 15.87 -26.85 3.01
N ALA A 266 14.66 -26.75 3.58
CA ALA A 266 13.84 -27.92 3.91
C ALA A 266 13.44 -28.72 2.65
N ASP A 267 13.32 -28.05 1.51
CA ASP A 267 13.06 -28.66 0.20
C ASP A 267 14.01 -28.08 -0.84
N LEU A 268 15.02 -28.84 -1.23
CA LEU A 268 15.99 -28.45 -2.25
C LEU A 268 15.35 -28.30 -3.64
N THR A 269 14.33 -29.09 -3.95
CA THR A 269 13.68 -29.05 -5.27
C THR A 269 12.95 -27.73 -5.44
N ALA A 270 12.15 -27.35 -4.44
CA ALA A 270 11.47 -26.06 -4.41
C ALA A 270 12.47 -24.89 -4.44
N TRP A 271 13.59 -25.01 -3.74
CA TRP A 271 14.68 -24.02 -3.75
C TRP A 271 15.30 -23.85 -5.15
N LEU A 272 15.64 -24.96 -5.83
CA LEU A 272 16.17 -24.93 -7.20
C LEU A 272 15.16 -24.35 -8.19
N ASP A 273 13.87 -24.70 -8.06
CA ASP A 273 12.80 -24.17 -8.92
C ASP A 273 12.58 -22.67 -8.71
N GLY A 274 12.68 -22.18 -7.47
CA GLY A 274 12.65 -20.75 -7.17
C GLY A 274 13.78 -19.99 -7.87
N ILE A 275 15.01 -20.55 -7.87
CA ILE A 275 16.14 -19.94 -8.59
C ILE A 275 15.89 -19.94 -10.10
N ARG A 276 15.36 -21.03 -10.66
CA ARG A 276 15.04 -21.12 -12.10
C ARG A 276 13.98 -20.09 -12.51
N ALA A 277 12.90 -19.96 -11.74
CA ALA A 277 11.87 -18.97 -12.00
C ALA A 277 12.43 -17.53 -11.96
N ALA A 278 13.35 -17.25 -11.04
CA ALA A 278 14.04 -15.96 -10.96
C ALA A 278 14.99 -15.68 -12.14
N LEU A 279 15.51 -16.73 -12.81
CA LEU A 279 16.30 -16.58 -14.03
C LEU A 279 15.43 -16.23 -15.25
N GLU A 280 14.18 -16.67 -15.27
CA GLU A 280 13.26 -16.46 -16.39
C GLU A 280 12.57 -15.09 -16.33
N SER A 281 12.30 -14.57 -15.12
CA SER A 281 11.55 -13.33 -14.91
C SER A 281 12.30 -12.01 -15.22
N ARG A 282 13.58 -12.06 -15.62
CA ARG A 282 14.41 -10.87 -15.95
C ARG A 282 14.88 -10.82 -17.40
N THR A 283 14.19 -11.54 -18.29
CA THR A 283 14.39 -11.51 -19.74
C THR A 283 13.23 -10.80 -20.41
#